data_AF-A0AAU7GG67-F1
#
_entry.id   AF-A0AAU7GG67-F1
#
_cell.length_a   1.000
_cell.length_b   1.000
_cell.length_c   1.000
_cell.angle_alpha   90.00
_cell.angle_beta   90.00
_cell.angle_gamma   90.00
#
_symmetry.space_group_name_H-M   'P 1'
#
loop_
_entity.id
_entity.type
_entity.pdbx_description
1 polymer ?
#
loop_
_entity_poly.entity_id
_entity_poly.type
_entity_poly.pdbx_seq_one_letter_code
_entity_poly.pdbx_strand_id
1 'polypeptide(L)'
;MPTSDGHEQLASLAAAVEGGDVAGTLAAVRAGWFELSTRHGEATRMLLERLPQSTIRAQPLLAMMLGIAYNVLGFHRVRALRYFALAVRAARAERSGMDPIDRALIRAAESAAYRLLGRPRMSIGPSRAAVAALDALPEEERASLDYLPRVYAQVGISLYYGGDVDAAMDTFAKGLAASPTTPPSPGFGNLAMLAGIHALRGDIPEALEHIEYARTGPWTDEQRRMYTGTFYRLAEAMVAVERLDGEVALAQLEAMEHDRRSIEHWIAIAQVEGLARLLAGDAGRALADLDAFAAMRGAEGRSASTRNALARVRALLQLALGSPDAASVILDRDLAGDPLGRIERARVDLALDRTGSALTGLRALAGEHLPARGAAEAAALEAAVLLRFSDSARTRGVVGQLGALLARTEQRLALALLPPRDLERVVSALRDAGFAEVVDDVPLRSLLPEIRQETLLTERELAVLAALMDTGSTAEIAAALVVSANTVKTQLRSVYRKLGVSNREDAIAVAIDRHLLVEHD
;
A
#
# COMPACT_ATOMS: atom_id res chain seq x y z
N MET A 1 29.05 8.00 26.35
CA MET A 1 30.25 7.23 25.94
C MET A 1 30.18 7.00 24.44
N PRO A 2 31.28 7.14 23.68
CA PRO A 2 31.23 7.00 22.24
C PRO A 2 30.96 5.53 21.89
N THR A 3 29.97 5.32 21.01
CA THR A 3 29.84 4.22 20.06
C THR A 3 30.83 3.06 20.24
N SER A 4 30.48 2.05 21.03
CA SER A 4 31.05 0.73 20.80
C SER A 4 30.51 0.28 19.44
N ASP A 5 31.37 0.23 18.43
CA ASP A 5 31.07 -0.26 17.07
C ASP A 5 30.65 -1.74 17.05
N GLY A 6 30.22 -2.32 18.17
CA GLY A 6 29.92 -3.74 18.33
C GLY A 6 31.17 -4.63 18.48
N HIS A 7 32.37 -4.06 18.50
CA HIS A 7 33.63 -4.80 18.56
C HIS A 7 33.77 -5.62 19.84
N GLU A 8 33.32 -5.09 20.97
CA GLU A 8 33.34 -5.81 22.25
C GLU A 8 32.41 -7.03 22.21
N GLN A 9 31.20 -6.86 21.67
CA GLN A 9 30.22 -7.94 21.53
C GLN A 9 30.70 -9.00 20.53
N LEU A 10 31.37 -8.60 19.45
CA LEU A 10 31.99 -9.54 18.51
C LEU A 10 33.15 -10.32 19.15
N ALA A 11 34.01 -9.64 19.93
CA ALA A 11 35.09 -10.29 20.65
C ALA A 11 34.57 -11.28 21.70
N SER A 12 33.53 -10.90 22.45
CA SER A 12 32.84 -11.75 23.40
C SER A 12 32.23 -12.98 22.72
N LEU A 13 31.57 -12.80 21.57
CA LEU A 13 31.04 -13.89 20.76
C LEU A 13 32.16 -14.84 20.31
N ALA A 14 33.28 -14.30 19.81
CA ALA A 14 34.41 -15.11 19.36
C ALA A 14 34.99 -15.96 20.50
N ALA A 15 35.24 -15.35 21.66
CA ALA A 15 35.77 -16.05 22.83
C ALA A 15 34.83 -17.18 23.31
N ALA A 16 33.52 -16.91 23.36
CA ALA A 16 32.54 -17.91 23.77
C ALA A 16 32.43 -19.09 22.78
N VAL A 17 32.45 -18.80 21.48
CA VAL A 17 32.42 -19.84 20.43
C VAL A 17 33.68 -20.69 20.47
N GLU A 18 34.85 -20.08 20.69
CA GLU A 18 36.14 -20.78 20.78
C GLU A 18 36.24 -21.65 22.04
N GLY A 19 35.69 -21.16 23.16
CA GLY A 19 35.58 -21.92 24.40
C GLY A 19 34.50 -23.00 24.41
N GLY A 20 33.64 -23.09 23.38
CA GLY A 20 32.49 -24.00 23.37
C GLY A 20 31.39 -23.63 24.37
N ASP A 21 31.37 -22.39 24.85
CA ASP A 21 30.40 -21.89 25.82
C ASP A 21 29.12 -21.42 25.12
N VAL A 22 28.10 -22.28 25.13
CA VAL A 22 26.79 -21.99 24.53
C VAL A 22 26.07 -20.86 25.29
N ALA A 23 26.20 -20.79 26.61
CA ALA A 23 25.54 -19.77 27.42
C ALA A 23 26.16 -18.39 27.15
N GLY A 24 27.49 -18.31 27.16
CA GLY A 24 28.23 -17.11 26.76
C GLY A 24 27.95 -16.68 25.33
N THR A 25 27.82 -17.63 24.39
CA THR A 25 27.46 -17.34 23.00
C THR A 25 26.08 -16.67 22.92
N LEU A 26 25.08 -17.20 23.64
CA LEU A 26 23.74 -16.64 23.69
C LEU A 26 23.72 -15.24 24.34
N ALA A 27 24.47 -15.05 25.42
CA ALA A 27 24.59 -13.76 26.09
C ALA A 27 25.22 -12.71 25.15
N ALA A 28 26.29 -13.06 24.44
CA ALA A 28 26.94 -12.17 23.47
C ALA A 28 26.00 -11.80 22.30
N VAL A 29 25.28 -12.79 21.75
CA VAL A 29 24.29 -12.55 20.69
C VAL A 29 23.14 -11.68 21.19
N ARG A 30 22.68 -11.85 22.44
CA ARG A 30 21.62 -11.03 23.03
C ARG A 30 22.07 -9.59 23.21
N ALA A 31 23.23 -9.38 23.83
CA ALA A 31 23.76 -8.05 24.10
C ALA A 31 24.15 -7.30 22.81
N GLY A 32 24.63 -8.02 21.80
CA GLY A 32 25.11 -7.47 20.55
C GLY A 32 24.18 -7.61 19.36
N TRP A 33 22.93 -8.04 19.53
CA TRP A 33 22.07 -8.54 18.45
C TRP A 33 22.12 -7.67 17.19
N PHE A 34 21.83 -6.38 17.34
CA PHE A 34 21.74 -5.47 16.21
C PHE A 34 23.10 -5.22 15.58
N GLU A 35 24.12 -4.84 16.35
CA GLU A 35 25.46 -4.54 15.80
C GLU A 35 26.11 -5.79 15.17
N LEU A 36 25.92 -6.97 15.76
CA LEU A 36 26.40 -8.24 15.21
C LEU A 36 25.70 -8.59 13.88
N SER A 37 24.42 -8.24 13.74
CA SER A 37 23.66 -8.51 12.52
C SER A 37 23.89 -7.49 11.41
N THR A 38 24.08 -6.21 11.75
CA THR A 38 24.15 -5.11 10.77
C THR A 38 25.59 -4.71 10.43
N ARG A 39 26.48 -4.55 11.43
CA ARG A 39 27.87 -4.13 11.23
C ARG A 39 28.83 -5.29 11.05
N HIS A 40 28.59 -6.40 11.77
CA HIS A 40 29.50 -7.57 11.80
C HIS A 40 28.89 -8.84 11.21
N GLY A 41 27.91 -8.73 10.30
CA GLY A 41 27.12 -9.87 9.83
C GLY A 41 27.96 -11.01 9.26
N GLU A 42 29.02 -10.71 8.51
CA GLU A 42 29.92 -11.72 7.95
C GLU A 42 30.74 -12.44 9.05
N ALA A 43 31.37 -11.70 9.95
CA ALA A 43 32.17 -12.25 11.03
C ALA A 43 31.30 -13.09 12.00
N THR A 44 30.13 -12.56 12.36
CA THR A 44 29.12 -13.26 13.17
C THR A 44 28.71 -14.58 12.52
N ARG A 45 28.44 -14.58 11.21
CA ARG A 45 28.12 -15.81 10.46
C ARG A 45 29.26 -16.83 10.54
N MET A 46 30.49 -16.41 10.27
CA MET A 46 31.66 -17.29 10.30
C MET A 46 31.87 -17.93 11.68
N LEU A 47 31.65 -17.16 12.75
CA LEU A 47 31.73 -17.67 14.12
C LEU A 47 30.61 -18.69 14.42
N LEU A 48 29.35 -18.32 14.15
CA LEU A 48 28.22 -19.20 14.43
C LEU A 48 28.21 -20.49 13.58
N GLU A 49 28.83 -20.49 12.41
CA GLU A 49 29.01 -21.70 11.58
C GLU A 49 29.95 -22.73 12.23
N ARG A 50 30.82 -22.33 13.18
CA ARG A 50 31.72 -23.24 13.92
C ARG A 50 30.97 -24.05 14.98
N LEU A 51 29.76 -23.64 15.37
CA LEU A 51 28.98 -24.32 16.39
C LEU A 51 28.36 -25.63 15.87
N PRO A 52 28.16 -26.63 16.76
CA PRO A 52 27.43 -27.85 16.40
C PRO A 52 26.01 -27.55 15.91
N GLN A 53 25.58 -28.23 14.85
CA GLN A 53 24.23 -28.08 14.29
C GLN A 53 23.12 -28.43 15.30
N SER A 54 23.39 -29.32 16.26
CA SER A 54 22.48 -29.61 17.37
C SER A 54 22.24 -28.39 18.26
N THR A 55 23.29 -27.62 18.55
CA THR A 55 23.21 -26.37 19.33
C THR A 55 22.36 -25.35 18.59
N ILE A 56 22.62 -25.10 17.30
CA ILE A 56 21.84 -24.16 16.50
C ILE A 56 20.36 -24.57 16.43
N ARG A 57 20.06 -25.86 16.25
CA ARG A 57 18.67 -26.36 16.20
C ARG A 57 17.92 -26.21 17.51
N ALA A 58 18.62 -26.23 18.64
CA ALA A 58 18.02 -26.10 19.97
C ALA A 58 17.82 -24.64 20.39
N GLN A 59 18.55 -23.69 19.77
CA GLN A 59 18.62 -22.31 20.21
C GLN A 59 17.97 -21.34 19.21
N PRO A 60 16.77 -20.79 19.49
CA PRO A 60 16.03 -19.95 18.54
C PRO A 60 16.79 -18.70 18.08
N LEU A 61 17.46 -18.00 19.00
CA LEU A 61 18.18 -16.76 18.71
C LEU A 61 19.40 -17.00 17.81
N LEU A 62 20.14 -18.08 18.01
CA LEU A 62 21.30 -18.42 17.16
C LEU A 62 20.85 -18.81 15.75
N ALA A 63 19.78 -19.61 15.65
CA ALA A 63 19.18 -19.93 14.36
C ALA A 63 18.68 -18.68 13.64
N MET A 64 18.00 -17.77 14.35
CA MET A 64 17.51 -16.53 13.77
C MET A 64 18.67 -15.61 13.30
N MET A 65 19.74 -15.46 14.09
CA MET A 65 20.92 -14.67 13.73
C MET A 65 21.60 -15.20 12.46
N LEU A 66 21.81 -16.52 12.37
CA LEU A 66 22.31 -17.15 11.14
C LEU A 66 21.35 -16.94 9.96
N GLY A 67 20.04 -17.04 10.19
CA GLY A 67 19.03 -16.75 9.19
C GLY A 67 19.17 -15.35 8.60
N ILE A 68 19.29 -14.33 9.44
CA ILE A 68 19.49 -12.93 9.03
C ILE A 68 20.81 -12.78 8.26
N ALA A 69 21.90 -13.34 8.77
CA ALA A 69 23.21 -13.23 8.14
C ALA A 69 23.28 -13.91 6.77
N TYR A 70 22.50 -14.97 6.53
CA TYR A 70 22.35 -15.54 5.19
C TYR A 70 21.33 -14.80 4.31
N ASN A 71 20.37 -14.08 4.90
CA ASN A 71 19.32 -13.40 4.16
C ASN A 71 19.86 -12.23 3.32
N VAL A 72 20.91 -11.56 3.81
CA VAL A 72 21.61 -10.51 3.09
C VAL A 72 22.47 -11.05 1.93
N LEU A 73 22.79 -12.35 1.94
CA LEU A 73 23.57 -12.99 0.88
C LEU A 73 22.63 -13.52 -0.22
N GLY A 74 22.56 -12.80 -1.34
CA GLY A 74 21.58 -13.03 -2.41
C GLY A 74 21.43 -14.49 -2.87
N PHE A 75 22.53 -15.24 -3.03
CA PHE A 75 22.50 -16.65 -3.47
C PHE A 75 22.16 -17.65 -2.36
N HIS A 76 22.10 -17.21 -1.10
CA HIS A 76 21.89 -18.07 0.07
C HIS A 76 20.52 -17.92 0.72
N ARG A 77 19.57 -17.24 0.07
CA ARG A 77 18.20 -17.04 0.58
C ARG A 77 17.51 -18.34 1.01
N VAL A 78 17.66 -19.43 0.25
CA VAL A 78 17.11 -20.75 0.63
C VAL A 78 17.69 -21.25 1.96
N ARG A 79 18.96 -20.97 2.22
CA ARG A 79 19.63 -21.31 3.48
C ARG A 79 19.10 -20.44 4.63
N ALA A 80 18.89 -19.14 4.39
CA ALA A 80 18.24 -18.25 5.35
C ALA A 80 16.86 -18.77 5.78
N LEU A 81 15.99 -19.13 4.82
CA LEU A 81 14.66 -19.68 5.10
C LEU A 81 14.71 -20.96 5.96
N ARG A 82 15.71 -21.82 5.78
CA ARG A 82 15.89 -23.03 6.62
C ARG A 82 16.18 -22.65 8.07
N TYR A 83 17.03 -21.66 8.30
CA TYR A 83 17.35 -21.19 9.65
C TYR A 83 16.17 -20.48 10.32
N PHE A 84 15.39 -19.68 9.59
CA PHE A 84 14.14 -19.14 10.13
C PHE A 84 13.14 -20.24 10.52
N ALA A 85 13.01 -21.29 9.71
CA ALA A 85 12.17 -22.44 10.06
C ALA A 85 12.69 -23.19 11.30
N LEU A 86 14.01 -23.29 11.49
CA LEU A 86 14.60 -23.85 12.70
C LEU A 86 14.30 -22.97 13.93
N ALA A 87 14.45 -21.65 13.79
CA ALA A 87 14.14 -20.70 14.87
C ALA A 87 12.70 -20.84 15.36
N VAL A 88 11.72 -20.92 14.43
CA VAL A 88 10.31 -21.15 14.76
C VAL A 88 10.08 -22.46 15.53
N ARG A 89 10.70 -23.56 15.08
CA ARG A 89 10.54 -24.86 15.77
C ARG A 89 11.15 -24.83 17.17
N ALA A 90 12.33 -24.23 17.31
CA ALA A 90 13.01 -24.09 18.59
C ALA A 90 12.18 -23.22 19.56
N ALA A 91 11.64 -22.10 19.08
CA ALA A 91 10.80 -21.19 19.88
C ALA A 91 9.52 -21.87 20.41
N ARG A 92 8.99 -22.85 19.69
CA ARG A 92 7.81 -23.62 20.11
C ARG A 92 8.12 -24.76 21.09
N ALA A 93 9.35 -25.26 21.09
CA ALA A 93 9.79 -26.33 22.00
C ALA A 93 10.16 -25.80 23.41
N GLU A 94 10.04 -24.49 23.62
CA GLU A 94 10.41 -23.77 24.84
C GLU A 94 9.52 -24.18 26.04
N ARG A 95 10.13 -24.25 27.24
CA ARG A 95 9.54 -24.83 28.46
C ARG A 95 9.29 -23.79 29.54
N SER A 96 8.37 -24.12 30.45
CA SER A 96 8.02 -23.35 31.66
C SER A 96 9.24 -23.04 32.53
N GLY A 97 9.34 -21.80 33.04
CA GLY A 97 10.40 -21.36 33.98
C GLY A 97 11.45 -20.39 33.39
N MET A 98 11.34 -20.03 32.11
CA MET A 98 12.23 -19.03 31.49
C MET A 98 11.94 -17.61 31.97
N ASP A 99 13.00 -16.82 32.06
CA ASP A 99 12.97 -15.37 32.26
C ASP A 99 11.97 -14.65 31.32
N PRO A 100 11.19 -13.66 31.81
CA PRO A 100 10.21 -12.96 30.98
C PRO A 100 10.78 -12.22 29.77
N ILE A 101 11.98 -11.63 29.88
CA ILE A 101 12.64 -10.92 28.78
C ILE A 101 13.02 -11.91 27.70
N ASP A 102 13.59 -13.05 28.09
CA ASP A 102 14.00 -14.10 27.15
C ASP A 102 12.82 -14.66 26.37
N ARG A 103 11.71 -14.89 27.08
CA ARG A 103 10.47 -15.31 26.46
C ARG A 103 9.96 -14.27 25.46
N ALA A 104 10.01 -12.98 25.81
CA ALA A 104 9.60 -11.90 24.91
C ALA A 104 10.46 -11.85 23.65
N LEU A 105 11.79 -11.95 23.80
CA LEU A 105 12.73 -11.96 22.68
C LEU A 105 12.54 -13.18 21.76
N ILE A 106 12.28 -14.36 22.31
CA ILE A 106 11.99 -15.55 21.52
C ILE A 106 10.69 -15.38 20.73
N ARG A 107 9.64 -14.79 21.34
CA ARG A 107 8.39 -14.50 20.63
C ARG A 107 8.57 -13.45 19.53
N ALA A 108 9.38 -12.43 19.77
CA ALA A 108 9.75 -11.43 18.74
C ALA A 108 10.55 -12.06 17.59
N ALA A 109 11.46 -12.99 17.90
CA ALA A 109 12.19 -13.75 16.88
C ALA A 109 11.25 -14.69 16.10
N GLU A 110 10.31 -15.37 16.76
CA GLU A 110 9.28 -16.20 16.12
C GLU A 110 8.40 -15.36 15.17
N SER A 111 7.96 -14.17 15.59
CA SER A 111 7.17 -13.27 14.72
C SER A 111 7.96 -12.82 13.49
N ALA A 112 9.21 -12.39 13.68
CA ALA A 112 10.06 -11.97 12.57
C ALA A 112 10.35 -13.13 11.61
N ALA A 113 10.57 -14.35 12.13
CA ALA A 113 10.78 -15.53 11.31
C ALA A 113 9.56 -15.87 10.44
N TYR A 114 8.33 -15.82 10.98
CA TYR A 114 7.12 -16.03 10.16
C TYR A 114 6.99 -15.00 9.03
N ARG A 115 7.27 -13.73 9.33
CA ARG A 115 7.28 -12.66 8.32
C ARG A 115 8.29 -12.95 7.22
N LEU A 116 9.54 -13.25 7.57
CA LEU A 116 10.62 -13.54 6.60
C LEU A 116 10.41 -14.85 5.82
N LEU A 117 9.63 -15.80 6.38
CA LEU A 117 9.19 -17.02 5.70
C LEU A 117 8.01 -16.78 4.72
N GLY A 118 7.52 -15.54 4.58
CA GLY A 118 6.36 -15.22 3.74
C GLY A 118 5.03 -15.71 4.32
N ARG A 119 4.95 -15.86 5.64
CA ARG A 119 3.74 -16.27 6.38
C ARG A 119 3.32 -15.21 7.40
N PRO A 120 3.16 -13.94 7.03
CA PRO A 120 3.04 -12.85 7.98
C PRO A 120 1.75 -12.91 8.82
N ARG A 121 0.66 -13.52 8.36
CA ARG A 121 -0.52 -13.73 9.24
C ARG A 121 -0.20 -14.57 10.48
N MET A 122 0.75 -15.50 10.38
CA MET A 122 1.17 -16.32 11.51
C MET A 122 2.05 -15.57 12.52
N SER A 123 2.56 -14.38 12.17
CA SER A 123 3.33 -13.57 13.12
C SER A 123 2.47 -12.82 14.13
N ILE A 124 1.17 -12.62 13.90
CA ILE A 124 0.29 -11.84 14.78
C ILE A 124 0.29 -12.39 16.22
N GLY A 125 0.06 -13.70 16.38
CA GLY A 125 0.00 -14.33 17.70
C GLY A 125 1.29 -14.15 18.51
N PRO A 126 2.46 -14.59 17.98
CA PRO A 126 3.74 -14.35 18.63
C PRO A 126 4.06 -12.88 18.86
N SER A 127 3.72 -11.99 17.92
CA SER A 127 3.90 -10.54 18.09
C SER A 127 3.14 -9.99 19.30
N ARG A 128 1.84 -10.29 19.41
CA ARG A 128 1.01 -9.86 20.54
C ARG A 128 1.52 -10.43 21.87
N ALA A 129 1.96 -11.68 21.87
CA ALA A 129 2.56 -12.31 23.04
C ALA A 129 3.88 -11.64 23.45
N ALA A 130 4.71 -11.23 22.48
CA ALA A 130 5.94 -10.49 22.75
C ALA A 130 5.64 -9.12 23.37
N VAL A 131 4.72 -8.35 22.78
CA VAL A 131 4.31 -7.03 23.32
C VAL A 131 3.76 -7.17 24.73
N ALA A 132 2.83 -8.10 24.96
CA ALA A 132 2.26 -8.33 26.28
C ALA A 132 3.31 -8.73 27.33
N ALA A 133 4.33 -9.51 26.95
CA ALA A 133 5.42 -9.87 27.85
C ALA A 133 6.31 -8.67 28.20
N LEU A 134 6.60 -7.80 27.23
CA LEU A 134 7.39 -6.58 27.45
C LEU A 134 6.63 -5.52 28.27
N ASP A 135 5.33 -5.36 28.00
CA ASP A 135 4.44 -4.44 28.73
C ASP A 135 4.26 -4.88 30.20
N ALA A 136 4.37 -6.17 30.49
CA ALA A 136 4.28 -6.71 31.84
C ALA A 136 5.56 -6.53 32.68
N LEU A 137 6.69 -6.12 32.08
CA LEU A 137 7.93 -5.88 32.82
C LEU A 137 7.79 -4.63 33.73
N PRO A 138 8.40 -4.62 34.92
CA PRO A 138 8.56 -3.42 35.73
C PRO A 138 9.26 -2.29 34.96
N GLU A 139 8.93 -1.03 35.27
CA GLU A 139 9.46 0.14 34.57
C GLU A 139 11.00 0.23 34.64
N GLU A 140 11.59 -0.07 35.81
CA GLU A 140 13.05 -0.07 36.00
C GLU A 140 13.75 -1.11 35.13
N GLU A 141 13.19 -2.31 35.04
CA GLU A 141 13.71 -3.38 34.20
C GLU A 141 13.57 -3.02 32.72
N ARG A 142 12.40 -2.48 32.32
CA ARG A 142 12.15 -2.01 30.96
C ARG A 142 13.11 -0.89 30.54
N ALA A 143 13.35 0.08 31.42
CA ALA A 143 14.26 1.19 31.18
C ALA A 143 15.73 0.77 31.07
N SER A 144 16.11 -0.39 31.62
CA SER A 144 17.46 -0.96 31.49
C SER A 144 17.74 -1.60 30.12
N LEU A 145 16.71 -1.77 29.28
CA LEU A 145 16.81 -2.44 27.99
C LEU A 145 17.02 -1.45 26.83
N ASP A 146 18.26 -1.05 26.58
CA ASP A 146 18.61 -0.10 25.50
C ASP A 146 18.13 -0.52 24.10
N TYR A 147 17.95 -1.83 23.87
CA TYR A 147 17.49 -2.39 22.59
C TYR A 147 15.97 -2.44 22.44
N LEU A 148 15.20 -2.11 23.48
CA LEU A 148 13.76 -2.28 23.52
C LEU A 148 13.02 -1.54 22.38
N PRO A 149 13.35 -0.28 22.03
CA PRO A 149 12.75 0.38 20.87
C PRO A 149 12.92 -0.40 19.56
N ARG A 150 14.06 -1.07 19.38
CA ARG A 150 14.33 -1.86 18.17
C ARG A 150 13.52 -3.16 18.16
N VAL A 151 13.27 -3.76 19.32
CA VAL A 151 12.39 -4.94 19.46
C VAL A 151 10.96 -4.57 19.11
N TYR A 152 10.44 -3.47 19.66
CA TYR A 152 9.11 -2.97 19.30
C TYR A 152 8.99 -2.71 17.80
N ALA A 153 10.01 -2.10 17.16
CA ALA A 153 10.01 -1.90 15.71
C ALA A 153 9.89 -3.23 14.94
N GLN A 154 10.65 -4.27 15.30
CA GLN A 154 10.59 -5.57 14.61
C GLN A 154 9.27 -6.31 14.82
N VAL A 155 8.69 -6.20 16.02
CA VAL A 155 7.38 -6.79 16.35
C VAL A 155 6.26 -6.04 15.63
N GLY A 156 6.30 -4.70 15.61
CA GLY A 156 5.36 -3.84 14.91
C GLY A 156 5.37 -4.09 13.41
N ILE A 157 6.55 -4.23 12.78
CA ILE A 157 6.66 -4.60 11.35
C ILE A 157 5.99 -5.95 11.08
N SER A 158 6.12 -6.89 12.02
CA SER A 158 5.49 -8.22 11.91
C SER A 158 3.97 -8.17 12.07
N LEU A 159 3.44 -7.26 12.90
CA LEU A 159 1.99 -7.01 13.02
C LEU A 159 1.45 -6.34 11.75
N TYR A 160 2.15 -5.32 11.25
CA TYR A 160 1.79 -4.57 10.05
C TYR A 160 1.65 -5.50 8.85
N TYR A 161 2.67 -6.31 8.55
CA TYR A 161 2.58 -7.29 7.46
C TYR A 161 1.60 -8.43 7.75
N GLY A 162 1.33 -8.72 9.02
CA GLY A 162 0.27 -9.64 9.42
C GLY A 162 -1.14 -9.14 9.07
N GLY A 163 -1.30 -7.83 8.87
CA GLY A 163 -2.56 -7.16 8.61
C GLY A 163 -3.22 -6.56 9.86
N ASP A 164 -2.57 -6.62 11.02
CA ASP A 164 -3.04 -6.05 12.28
C ASP A 164 -2.45 -4.64 12.45
N VAL A 165 -2.93 -3.71 11.61
CA VAL A 165 -2.34 -2.37 11.46
C VAL A 165 -2.47 -1.55 12.75
N ASP A 166 -3.61 -1.63 13.44
CA ASP A 166 -3.83 -0.85 14.67
C ASP A 166 -2.87 -1.29 15.79
N ALA A 167 -2.72 -2.60 16.00
CA ALA A 167 -1.75 -3.11 16.96
C ALA A 167 -0.31 -2.78 16.56
N ALA A 168 0.00 -2.73 15.25
CA ALA A 168 1.31 -2.32 14.77
C ALA A 168 1.59 -0.85 15.13
N MET A 169 0.65 0.05 14.88
CA MET A 169 0.78 1.48 15.20
C MET A 169 0.97 1.71 16.70
N ASP A 170 0.19 1.06 17.56
CA ASP A 170 0.38 1.10 19.02
C ASP A 170 1.78 0.61 19.42
N THR A 171 2.24 -0.49 18.82
CA THR A 171 3.57 -1.05 19.09
C THR A 171 4.69 -0.08 18.67
N PHE A 172 4.56 0.58 17.53
CA PHE A 172 5.54 1.60 17.11
C PHE A 172 5.53 2.81 18.03
N ALA A 173 4.34 3.28 18.44
CA ALA A 173 4.22 4.38 19.40
C ALA A 173 4.92 4.06 20.74
N LYS A 174 4.73 2.84 21.26
CA LYS A 174 5.47 2.35 22.45
C LYS A 174 6.98 2.36 22.23
N GLY A 175 7.43 1.85 21.09
CA GLY A 175 8.86 1.85 20.73
C GLY A 175 9.45 3.24 20.64
N LEU A 176 8.73 4.19 20.06
CA LEU A 176 9.14 5.59 19.98
C LEU A 176 9.15 6.26 21.36
N ALA A 177 8.14 6.03 22.19
CA ALA A 177 8.05 6.57 23.55
C ALA A 177 9.18 6.06 24.47
N ALA A 178 9.60 4.80 24.29
CA ALA A 178 10.71 4.20 25.01
C ALA A 178 12.10 4.66 24.49
N SER A 179 12.15 5.51 23.46
CA SER A 179 13.41 5.92 22.86
C SER A 179 14.02 7.13 23.57
N PRO A 180 15.34 7.14 23.84
CA PRO A 180 16.01 8.30 24.39
C PRO A 180 15.92 9.49 23.42
N THR A 181 15.89 10.70 23.98
CA THR A 181 15.85 11.97 23.22
C THR A 181 17.24 12.47 22.81
N THR A 182 18.30 11.75 23.18
CA THR A 182 19.69 12.08 22.85
C THR A 182 20.23 11.20 21.70
N PRO A 183 21.06 11.75 20.79
CA PRO A 183 21.67 10.95 19.73
C PRO A 183 22.75 9.98 20.24
N PRO A 184 22.93 8.80 19.60
CA PRO A 184 22.07 8.21 18.57
C PRO A 184 20.87 7.47 19.20
N SER A 185 19.65 7.84 18.80
CA SER A 185 18.45 7.20 19.35
C SER A 185 18.00 5.98 18.52
N PRO A 186 17.75 4.80 19.14
CA PRO A 186 17.37 3.57 18.46
C PRO A 186 15.93 3.55 17.93
N GLY A 187 15.13 4.58 18.25
CA GLY A 187 13.71 4.68 17.94
C GLY A 187 13.33 4.94 16.49
N PHE A 188 14.29 5.28 15.63
CA PHE A 188 14.00 5.80 14.28
C PHE A 188 13.13 4.86 13.43
N GLY A 189 13.33 3.54 13.54
CA GLY A 189 12.52 2.56 12.80
C GLY A 189 11.03 2.62 13.17
N ASN A 190 10.70 2.92 14.43
CA ASN A 190 9.30 3.09 14.85
C ASN A 190 8.71 4.37 14.23
N LEU A 191 9.44 5.48 14.35
CA LEU A 191 9.04 6.78 13.78
C LEU A 191 8.83 6.69 12.27
N ALA A 192 9.76 6.05 11.56
CA ALA A 192 9.68 5.86 10.11
C ALA A 192 8.42 5.07 9.72
N MET A 193 8.13 3.96 10.42
CA MET A 193 6.93 3.15 10.16
C MET A 193 5.65 3.95 10.42
N LEU A 194 5.55 4.70 11.52
CA LEU A 194 4.40 5.57 11.82
C LEU A 194 4.17 6.58 10.68
N ALA A 195 5.23 7.32 10.30
CA ALA A 195 5.17 8.29 9.20
C ALA A 195 4.67 7.66 7.90
N GLY A 196 5.27 6.54 7.49
CA GLY A 196 4.94 5.88 6.23
C GLY A 196 3.54 5.26 6.23
N ILE A 197 3.09 4.67 7.34
CA ILE A 197 1.74 4.09 7.43
C ILE A 197 0.67 5.18 7.34
N HIS A 198 0.83 6.30 8.06
CA HIS A 198 -0.08 7.45 7.95
C HIS A 198 -0.14 7.97 6.51
N ALA A 199 1.01 8.19 5.88
CA ALA A 199 1.07 8.69 4.50
C ALA A 199 0.42 7.74 3.48
N LEU A 200 0.68 6.43 3.59
CA LEU A 200 0.08 5.41 2.73
C LEU A 200 -1.44 5.31 2.93
N ARG A 201 -1.93 5.49 4.15
CA ARG A 201 -3.36 5.49 4.49
C ARG A 201 -4.07 6.79 4.13
N GLY A 202 -3.35 7.87 3.84
CA GLY A 202 -3.91 9.17 3.47
C GLY A 202 -4.07 10.15 4.63
N ASP A 203 -3.51 9.84 5.80
CA ASP A 203 -3.50 10.71 6.97
C ASP A 203 -2.26 11.64 6.87
N ILE A 204 -2.29 12.57 5.91
CA ILE A 204 -1.11 13.37 5.53
C ILE A 204 -0.65 14.33 6.64
N PRO A 205 -1.54 15.04 7.36
CA PRO A 205 -1.11 15.89 8.48
C PRO A 205 -0.34 15.11 9.55
N GLU A 206 -0.85 13.94 9.95
CA GLU A 206 -0.17 13.06 10.92
C GLU A 206 1.18 12.57 10.38
N ALA A 207 1.25 12.23 9.08
CA ALA A 207 2.52 11.86 8.46
C ALA A 207 3.54 13.00 8.49
N LEU A 208 3.11 14.24 8.23
CA LEU A 208 3.96 15.43 8.23
C LEU A 208 4.57 15.70 9.62
N GLU A 209 3.79 15.52 10.70
CA GLU A 209 4.31 15.65 12.07
C GLU A 209 5.46 14.66 12.34
N HIS A 210 5.28 13.40 11.96
CA HIS A 210 6.31 12.37 12.13
C HIS A 210 7.52 12.61 11.21
N ILE A 211 7.30 13.06 9.97
CA ILE A 211 8.36 13.44 9.03
C ILE A 211 9.20 14.58 9.60
N GLU A 212 8.57 15.60 10.18
CA GLU A 212 9.28 16.74 10.74
C GLU A 212 10.15 16.30 11.93
N TYR A 213 9.64 15.42 12.78
CA TYR A 213 10.44 14.85 13.85
C TYR A 213 11.56 13.92 13.33
N ALA A 214 11.37 13.25 12.20
CA ALA A 214 12.40 12.42 11.55
C ALA A 214 13.55 13.27 10.96
N ARG A 215 13.26 14.51 10.56
CA ARG A 215 14.25 15.47 10.05
C ARG A 215 15.03 16.15 11.17
N THR A 216 14.33 16.57 12.23
CA THR A 216 14.90 17.45 13.28
C THR A 216 15.36 16.70 14.53
N GLY A 217 14.90 15.47 14.73
CA GLY A 217 15.17 14.69 15.93
C GLY A 217 16.57 14.06 16.00
N PRO A 218 16.84 13.26 17.05
CA PRO A 218 18.17 12.72 17.39
C PRO A 218 18.59 11.52 16.53
N TRP A 219 18.48 11.66 15.20
CA TRP A 219 18.68 10.59 14.22
C TRP A 219 19.83 10.89 13.27
N THR A 220 20.54 9.84 12.87
CA THR A 220 21.65 9.92 11.91
C THR A 220 21.15 9.90 10.46
N ASP A 221 21.97 10.42 9.54
CA ASP A 221 21.68 10.32 8.10
C ASP A 221 21.69 8.88 7.60
N GLU A 222 22.51 8.02 8.22
CA GLU A 222 22.50 6.58 7.95
C GLU A 222 21.13 5.98 8.25
N GLN A 223 20.55 6.28 9.42
CA GLN A 223 19.21 5.79 9.78
C GLN A 223 18.14 6.22 8.78
N ARG A 224 18.22 7.46 8.27
CA ARG A 224 17.29 8.02 7.26
C ARG A 224 17.41 7.38 5.88
N ARG A 225 18.59 6.88 5.49
CA ARG A 225 18.84 6.30 4.15
C ARG A 225 18.77 4.78 4.12
N MET A 226 19.21 4.12 5.18
CA MET A 226 19.30 2.66 5.30
C MET A 226 17.96 2.04 5.70
N TYR A 227 17.93 0.73 5.95
CA TYR A 227 16.73 -0.08 6.13
C TYR A 227 15.67 0.57 7.05
N THR A 228 16.11 1.14 8.17
CA THR A 228 15.24 1.78 9.16
C THR A 228 14.48 3.00 8.64
N GLY A 229 14.99 3.68 7.62
CA GLY A 229 14.40 4.88 7.03
C GLY A 229 13.53 4.64 5.81
N THR A 230 13.33 3.38 5.42
CA THR A 230 12.53 3.03 4.24
C THR A 230 11.14 3.68 4.29
N PHE A 231 10.39 3.48 5.38
CA PHE A 231 9.04 4.04 5.50
C PHE A 231 9.04 5.56 5.69
N TYR A 232 10.12 6.16 6.20
CA TYR A 232 10.30 7.61 6.22
C TYR A 232 10.41 8.17 4.78
N ARG A 233 11.23 7.54 3.93
CA ARG A 233 11.34 7.93 2.52
C ARG A 233 10.06 7.69 1.73
N LEU A 234 9.34 6.60 2.03
CA LEU A 234 8.01 6.37 1.47
C LEU A 234 7.01 7.44 1.92
N ALA A 235 7.08 7.90 3.17
CA ALA A 235 6.23 8.98 3.66
C ALA A 235 6.50 10.30 2.92
N GLU A 236 7.78 10.69 2.82
CA GLU A 236 8.22 11.86 2.06
C GLU A 236 7.78 11.79 0.59
N ALA A 237 7.95 10.63 -0.04
CA ALA A 237 7.51 10.42 -1.42
C ALA A 237 5.98 10.51 -1.56
N MET A 238 5.22 9.95 -0.61
CA MET A 238 3.75 10.03 -0.64
C MET A 238 3.23 11.45 -0.37
N VAL A 239 3.90 12.25 0.46
CA VAL A 239 3.61 13.69 0.60
C VAL A 239 3.84 14.41 -0.72
N ALA A 240 4.95 14.13 -1.42
CA ALA A 240 5.20 14.68 -2.75
C ALA A 240 4.17 14.22 -3.79
N VAL A 241 3.71 12.97 -3.72
CA VAL A 241 2.61 12.44 -4.54
C VAL A 241 1.31 13.22 -4.31
N GLU A 242 0.97 13.56 -3.07
CA GLU A 242 -0.22 14.39 -2.79
C GLU A 242 -0.04 15.84 -3.22
N ARG A 243 1.20 16.33 -3.33
CA ARG A 243 1.53 17.61 -3.97
C ARG A 243 1.61 17.53 -5.49
N LEU A 244 1.33 16.35 -6.07
CA LEU A 244 1.41 16.05 -7.50
C LEU A 244 2.81 16.27 -8.10
N ASP A 245 3.85 16.14 -7.28
CA ASP A 245 5.25 16.29 -7.67
C ASP A 245 5.93 14.91 -7.80
N GLY A 246 5.84 14.36 -9.01
CA GLY A 246 6.42 13.06 -9.32
C GLY A 246 7.96 13.05 -9.27
N GLU A 247 8.62 14.16 -9.60
CA GLU A 247 10.09 14.25 -9.60
C GLU A 247 10.64 14.23 -8.18
N VAL A 248 10.06 15.03 -7.27
CA VAL A 248 10.43 15.01 -5.85
C VAL A 248 10.11 13.65 -5.22
N ALA A 249 8.97 13.04 -5.56
CA ALA A 249 8.63 11.71 -5.08
C ALA A 249 9.69 10.67 -5.50
N LEU A 250 10.12 10.68 -6.76
CA LEU A 250 11.16 9.78 -7.25
C LEU A 250 12.51 10.03 -6.57
N ALA A 251 12.91 11.30 -6.39
CA ALA A 251 14.15 11.64 -5.71
C ALA A 251 14.20 11.11 -4.26
N GLN A 252 13.07 11.11 -3.55
CA GLN A 252 12.99 10.53 -2.20
C GLN A 252 13.18 9.00 -2.22
N LEU A 253 12.65 8.33 -3.24
CA LEU A 253 12.79 6.88 -3.41
C LEU A 253 14.22 6.49 -3.82
N GLU A 254 14.87 7.29 -4.66
CA GLU A 254 16.27 7.11 -5.08
C GLU A 254 17.27 7.33 -3.93
N ALA A 255 16.92 8.15 -2.93
CA ALA A 255 17.74 8.38 -1.75
C ALA A 255 17.81 7.18 -0.77
N MET A 256 17.09 6.09 -1.05
CA MET A 256 17.12 4.86 -0.26
C MET A 256 18.33 3.99 -0.61
N GLU A 257 19.09 3.56 0.42
CA GLU A 257 20.27 2.71 0.27
C GLU A 257 19.97 1.27 0.72
N HIS A 258 19.23 0.49 -0.11
CA HIS A 258 18.92 -0.92 0.17
C HIS A 258 19.03 -1.82 -1.07
N ASP A 259 19.31 -3.11 -0.85
CA ASP A 259 19.24 -4.10 -1.92
C ASP A 259 17.79 -4.52 -2.19
N ARG A 260 17.29 -4.21 -3.40
CA ARG A 260 15.96 -4.62 -3.90
C ARG A 260 15.72 -6.13 -3.79
N ARG A 261 16.76 -6.96 -3.83
CA ARG A 261 16.66 -8.44 -3.75
C ARG A 261 16.36 -8.96 -2.36
N SER A 262 16.69 -8.21 -1.31
CA SER A 262 16.58 -8.65 0.09
C SER A 262 15.62 -7.81 0.92
N ILE A 263 15.38 -6.54 0.56
CA ILE A 263 14.44 -5.66 1.27
C ILE A 263 13.03 -6.27 1.30
N GLU A 264 12.41 -6.27 2.47
CA GLU A 264 11.08 -6.83 2.68
C GLU A 264 9.94 -5.82 2.49
N HIS A 265 10.27 -4.52 2.55
CA HIS A 265 9.36 -3.42 2.25
C HIS A 265 9.07 -3.21 0.77
N TRP A 266 9.53 -4.14 -0.07
CA TRP A 266 9.54 -4.01 -1.53
C TRP A 266 8.15 -3.79 -2.15
N ILE A 267 7.08 -4.35 -1.57
CA ILE A 267 5.70 -4.14 -2.07
C ILE A 267 5.30 -2.68 -1.92
N ALA A 268 5.55 -2.08 -0.74
CA ALA A 268 5.24 -0.68 -0.49
C ALA A 268 6.08 0.24 -1.38
N ILE A 269 7.38 -0.06 -1.53
CA ILE A 269 8.27 0.64 -2.47
C ILE A 269 7.71 0.59 -3.89
N ALA A 270 7.33 -0.59 -4.36
CA ALA A 270 6.82 -0.79 -5.72
C ALA A 270 5.50 -0.05 -5.97
N GLN A 271 4.62 0.04 -4.97
CA GLN A 271 3.37 0.81 -5.05
C GLN A 271 3.65 2.31 -5.16
N VAL A 272 4.50 2.86 -4.30
CA VAL A 272 4.82 4.30 -4.29
C VAL A 272 5.62 4.70 -5.53
N GLU A 273 6.60 3.87 -5.95
CA GLU A 273 7.32 4.06 -7.21
C GLU A 273 6.38 4.09 -8.42
N GLY A 274 5.36 3.20 -8.45
CA GLY A 274 4.37 3.17 -9.52
C GLY A 274 3.55 4.46 -9.60
N LEU A 275 3.12 4.99 -8.46
CA LEU A 275 2.39 6.26 -8.39
C LEU A 275 3.27 7.46 -8.74
N ALA A 276 4.51 7.49 -8.25
CA ALA A 276 5.47 8.57 -8.53
C ALA A 276 5.81 8.65 -10.03
N ARG A 277 6.05 7.49 -10.68
CA ARG A 277 6.28 7.44 -12.13
C ARG A 277 5.04 7.78 -12.96
N LEU A 278 3.85 7.40 -12.49
CA LEU A 278 2.59 7.82 -13.12
C LEU A 278 2.46 9.35 -13.12
N LEU A 279 2.75 10.00 -11.99
CA LEU A 279 2.76 11.47 -11.87
C LEU A 279 3.78 12.14 -12.79
N ALA A 280 4.95 11.50 -12.96
CA ALA A 280 5.99 11.92 -13.89
C ALA A 280 5.62 11.69 -15.38
N GLY A 281 4.44 11.11 -15.66
CA GLY A 281 3.94 10.90 -17.02
C GLY A 281 4.47 9.64 -17.72
N ASP A 282 5.09 8.71 -16.98
CA ASP A 282 5.72 7.51 -17.53
C ASP A 282 5.07 6.21 -17.01
N ALA A 283 3.77 6.05 -17.29
CA ALA A 283 3.01 4.87 -16.89
C ALA A 283 3.55 3.57 -17.49
N GLY A 284 4.13 3.64 -18.69
CA GLY A 284 4.72 2.49 -19.38
C GLY A 284 5.95 1.97 -18.65
N ARG A 285 6.88 2.87 -18.29
CA ARG A 285 8.04 2.53 -17.47
C ARG A 285 7.62 2.07 -16.08
N ALA A 286 6.64 2.73 -15.47
CA ALA A 286 6.12 2.35 -14.16
C ALA A 286 5.67 0.88 -14.13
N LEU A 287 4.89 0.45 -15.13
CA LEU A 287 4.42 -0.92 -15.22
C LEU A 287 5.57 -1.91 -15.46
N ALA A 288 6.49 -1.57 -16.36
CA ALA A 288 7.66 -2.41 -16.66
C ALA A 288 8.57 -2.61 -15.43
N ASP A 289 8.85 -1.54 -14.69
CA ASP A 289 9.68 -1.59 -13.48
C ASP A 289 8.98 -2.34 -12.34
N LEU A 290 7.66 -2.18 -12.20
CA LEU A 290 6.85 -2.93 -11.22
C LEU A 290 6.93 -4.44 -11.49
N ASP A 291 6.76 -4.86 -12.74
CA ASP A 291 6.81 -6.27 -13.12
C ASP A 291 8.24 -6.83 -13.06
N ALA A 292 9.25 -6.04 -13.41
CA ALA A 292 10.66 -6.40 -13.23
C ALA A 292 11.00 -6.60 -11.74
N PHE A 293 10.49 -5.73 -10.86
CA PHE A 293 10.68 -5.87 -9.42
C PHE A 293 10.02 -7.16 -8.91
N ALA A 294 8.76 -7.42 -9.28
CA ALA A 294 8.08 -8.66 -8.92
C ALA A 294 8.82 -9.90 -9.46
N ALA A 295 9.30 -9.87 -10.72
CA ALA A 295 10.06 -10.97 -11.30
C ALA A 295 11.37 -11.24 -10.54
N MET A 296 12.09 -10.19 -10.12
CA MET A 296 13.30 -10.29 -9.31
C MET A 296 13.07 -11.01 -7.97
N ARG A 297 11.87 -10.92 -7.40
CA ARG A 297 11.49 -11.61 -6.15
C ARG A 297 11.19 -13.10 -6.33
N GLY A 298 11.17 -13.60 -7.58
CA GLY A 298 10.99 -15.02 -7.86
C GLY A 298 9.63 -15.57 -7.40
N ALA A 299 9.64 -16.63 -6.60
CA ALA A 299 8.40 -17.30 -6.14
C ALA A 299 7.53 -16.39 -5.24
N GLU A 300 8.16 -15.53 -4.43
CA GLU A 300 7.46 -14.52 -3.62
C GLU A 300 6.71 -13.54 -4.53
N GLY A 301 7.41 -13.00 -5.53
CA GLY A 301 6.87 -12.03 -6.49
C GLY A 301 5.69 -12.56 -7.32
N ARG A 302 5.69 -13.88 -7.59
CA ARG A 302 4.60 -14.56 -8.31
C ARG A 302 3.46 -15.04 -7.41
N SER A 303 3.57 -14.90 -6.09
CA SER A 303 2.54 -15.37 -5.16
C SER A 303 1.21 -14.65 -5.35
N ALA A 304 0.08 -15.32 -5.06
CA ALA A 304 -1.23 -14.69 -5.14
C ALA A 304 -1.34 -13.48 -4.20
N SER A 305 -0.81 -13.59 -2.99
CA SER A 305 -0.78 -12.47 -2.03
C SER A 305 -0.09 -11.23 -2.60
N THR A 306 1.04 -11.41 -3.27
CA THR A 306 1.78 -10.32 -3.89
C THR A 306 1.05 -9.74 -5.10
N ARG A 307 0.43 -10.59 -5.93
CA ARG A 307 -0.39 -10.12 -7.05
C ARG A 307 -1.54 -9.25 -6.57
N ASN A 308 -2.28 -9.69 -5.55
CA ASN A 308 -3.36 -8.94 -4.94
C ASN A 308 -2.87 -7.60 -4.37
N ALA A 309 -1.75 -7.59 -3.63
CA ALA A 309 -1.20 -6.36 -3.06
C ALA A 309 -0.79 -5.32 -4.13
N LEU A 310 -0.30 -5.77 -5.30
CA LEU A 310 0.10 -4.90 -6.41
C LEU A 310 -1.02 -4.66 -7.44
N ALA A 311 -2.19 -5.28 -7.28
CA ALA A 311 -3.24 -5.26 -8.29
C ALA A 311 -3.82 -3.87 -8.51
N ARG A 312 -3.99 -3.07 -7.45
CA ARG A 312 -4.49 -1.69 -7.56
C ARG A 312 -3.58 -0.81 -8.43
N VAL A 313 -2.30 -0.74 -8.11
CA VAL A 313 -1.34 0.05 -8.87
C VAL A 313 -1.18 -0.49 -10.30
N ARG A 314 -1.20 -1.82 -10.51
CA ARG A 314 -1.20 -2.40 -11.87
C ARG A 314 -2.43 -1.99 -12.68
N ALA A 315 -3.63 -2.11 -12.09
CA ALA A 315 -4.87 -1.75 -12.76
C ALA A 315 -4.90 -0.25 -13.10
N LEU A 316 -4.43 0.59 -12.18
CA LEU A 316 -4.33 2.03 -12.40
C LEU A 316 -3.36 2.36 -13.54
N LEU A 317 -2.17 1.75 -13.57
CA LEU A 317 -1.20 1.94 -14.64
C LEU A 317 -1.73 1.46 -16.00
N GLN A 318 -2.45 0.33 -16.03
CA GLN A 318 -3.13 -0.14 -17.24
C GLN A 318 -4.20 0.84 -17.72
N LEU A 319 -4.98 1.40 -16.80
CA LEU A 319 -5.97 2.42 -17.13
C LEU A 319 -5.32 3.70 -17.67
N ALA A 320 -4.23 4.14 -17.07
CA ALA A 320 -3.43 5.28 -17.54
C ALA A 320 -2.81 5.05 -18.93
N LEU A 321 -2.51 3.79 -19.28
CA LEU A 321 -2.09 3.37 -20.62
C LEU A 321 -3.26 3.23 -21.61
N GLY A 322 -4.49 3.58 -21.23
CA GLY A 322 -5.67 3.45 -22.07
C GLY A 322 -6.15 2.00 -22.26
N SER A 323 -5.80 1.10 -21.34
CA SER A 323 -6.13 -0.33 -21.39
C SER A 323 -7.12 -0.75 -20.28
N PRO A 324 -8.38 -0.28 -20.34
CA PRO A 324 -9.39 -0.53 -19.29
C PRO A 324 -9.81 -2.01 -19.19
N ASP A 325 -9.70 -2.78 -20.28
CA ASP A 325 -9.96 -4.23 -20.26
C ASP A 325 -8.87 -4.97 -19.48
N ALA A 326 -7.60 -4.61 -19.67
CA ALA A 326 -6.49 -5.19 -18.91
C ALA A 326 -6.61 -4.85 -17.42
N ALA A 327 -6.95 -3.59 -17.10
CA ALA A 327 -7.28 -3.18 -15.74
C ALA A 327 -8.42 -4.03 -15.16
N SER A 328 -9.49 -4.23 -15.92
CA SER A 328 -10.64 -5.04 -15.52
C SER A 328 -10.27 -6.49 -15.18
N VAL A 329 -9.47 -7.14 -16.04
CA VAL A 329 -9.02 -8.52 -15.82
C VAL A 329 -8.19 -8.64 -14.54
N ILE A 330 -7.33 -7.67 -14.24
CA ILE A 330 -6.54 -7.65 -13.02
C ILE A 330 -7.45 -7.55 -11.79
N LEU A 331 -8.42 -6.62 -11.81
CA LEU A 331 -9.33 -6.41 -10.69
C LEU A 331 -10.21 -7.63 -10.42
N ASP A 332 -10.77 -8.26 -11.46
CA ASP A 332 -11.62 -9.46 -11.31
C ASP A 332 -10.83 -10.67 -10.82
N ARG A 333 -9.56 -10.79 -11.21
CA ARG A 333 -8.72 -11.92 -10.81
C ARG A 333 -8.18 -11.78 -9.40
N ASP A 334 -7.66 -10.60 -9.07
CA ASP A 334 -6.80 -10.42 -7.90
C ASP A 334 -7.48 -9.62 -6.77
N LEU A 335 -8.59 -8.91 -7.03
CA LEU A 335 -9.30 -8.07 -6.04
C LEU A 335 -10.83 -8.27 -6.03
N ALA A 336 -11.32 -9.43 -6.47
CA ALA A 336 -12.74 -9.74 -6.42
C ALA A 336 -13.29 -9.64 -4.98
N GLY A 337 -14.29 -8.77 -4.77
CA GLY A 337 -14.95 -8.57 -3.49
C GLY A 337 -14.19 -7.68 -2.48
N ASP A 338 -12.98 -7.23 -2.82
CA ASP A 338 -12.20 -6.31 -2.00
C ASP A 338 -12.78 -4.87 -2.08
N PRO A 339 -12.96 -4.16 -0.95
CA PRO A 339 -13.47 -2.78 -0.96
C PRO A 339 -12.65 -1.83 -1.81
N LEU A 340 -11.31 -1.90 -1.76
CA LEU A 340 -10.45 -1.04 -2.58
C LEU A 340 -10.49 -1.47 -4.05
N GLY A 341 -10.64 -2.77 -4.32
CA GLY A 341 -10.94 -3.29 -5.66
C GLY A 341 -12.21 -2.71 -6.27
N ARG A 342 -13.26 -2.49 -5.47
CA ARG A 342 -14.51 -1.83 -5.93
C ARG A 342 -14.29 -0.36 -6.31
N ILE A 343 -13.42 0.36 -5.60
CA ILE A 343 -13.05 1.75 -5.94
C ILE A 343 -12.36 1.78 -7.30
N GLU A 344 -11.36 0.91 -7.52
CA GLU A 344 -10.66 0.82 -8.81
C GLU A 344 -11.63 0.39 -9.94
N ARG A 345 -12.56 -0.52 -9.66
CA ARG A 345 -13.61 -0.92 -10.60
C ARG A 345 -14.50 0.26 -10.98
N ALA A 346 -14.93 1.06 -10.01
CA ALA A 346 -15.73 2.25 -10.25
C ALA A 346 -14.98 3.30 -11.07
N ARG A 347 -13.66 3.43 -10.88
CA ARG A 347 -12.79 4.27 -11.71
C ARG A 347 -12.75 3.81 -13.16
N VAL A 348 -12.57 2.50 -13.39
CA VAL A 348 -12.61 1.92 -14.74
C VAL A 348 -13.99 2.12 -15.37
N ASP A 349 -15.07 1.88 -14.62
CA ASP A 349 -16.43 2.05 -15.11
C ASP A 349 -16.74 3.51 -15.45
N LEU A 350 -16.29 4.47 -14.64
CA LEU A 350 -16.44 5.90 -14.91
C LEU A 350 -15.69 6.31 -16.19
N ALA A 351 -14.45 5.84 -16.36
CA ALA A 351 -13.67 6.08 -17.58
C ALA A 351 -14.29 5.45 -18.84
N LEU A 352 -15.12 4.41 -18.66
CA LEU A 352 -15.89 3.75 -19.73
C LEU A 352 -17.32 4.27 -19.87
N ASP A 353 -17.67 5.39 -19.22
CA ASP A 353 -19.01 5.96 -19.18
C ASP A 353 -20.11 5.00 -18.68
N ARG A 354 -19.75 4.02 -17.86
CA ARG A 354 -20.65 3.05 -17.21
C ARG A 354 -21.11 3.59 -15.85
N THR A 355 -21.66 4.79 -15.85
CA THR A 355 -22.00 5.57 -14.64
C THR A 355 -22.88 4.82 -13.65
N GLY A 356 -23.87 4.05 -14.12
CA GLY A 356 -24.74 3.23 -13.26
C GLY A 356 -24.01 2.09 -12.54
N SER A 357 -23.05 1.45 -13.24
CA SER A 357 -22.20 0.41 -12.65
C SER A 357 -21.27 0.99 -11.59
N ALA A 358 -20.61 2.11 -11.91
CA ALA A 358 -19.75 2.84 -10.98
C ALA A 358 -20.51 3.23 -9.70
N LEU A 359 -21.69 3.84 -9.83
CA LEU A 359 -22.50 4.23 -8.67
C LEU A 359 -22.93 3.03 -7.81
N THR A 360 -23.29 1.93 -8.45
CA THR A 360 -23.69 0.70 -7.74
C THR A 360 -22.52 0.13 -6.95
N GLY A 361 -21.32 0.08 -7.56
CA GLY A 361 -20.10 -0.36 -6.90
C GLY A 361 -19.71 0.52 -5.70
N LEU A 362 -19.81 1.84 -5.85
CA LEU A 362 -19.50 2.80 -4.78
C LEU A 362 -20.49 2.72 -3.62
N ARG A 363 -21.80 2.59 -3.90
CA ARG A 363 -22.83 2.42 -2.86
C ARG A 363 -22.62 1.16 -2.03
N ALA A 364 -22.04 0.10 -2.61
CA ALA A 364 -21.72 -1.12 -1.89
C ALA A 364 -20.59 -0.95 -0.86
N LEU A 365 -19.90 0.21 -0.83
CA LEU A 365 -18.93 0.57 0.19
C LEU A 365 -19.57 1.19 1.44
N ALA A 366 -20.89 1.42 1.45
CA ALA A 366 -21.57 1.97 2.60
C ALA A 366 -21.37 1.08 3.85
N GLY A 367 -20.78 1.65 4.91
CA GLY A 367 -20.50 0.95 6.16
C GLY A 367 -19.15 0.20 6.20
N GLU A 368 -18.41 0.16 5.09
CA GLU A 368 -17.04 -0.36 5.08
C GLU A 368 -16.08 0.62 5.79
N HIS A 369 -15.12 0.08 6.54
CA HIS A 369 -14.08 0.89 7.15
C HIS A 369 -12.91 1.08 6.18
N LEU A 370 -12.88 2.23 5.50
CA LEU A 370 -11.84 2.58 4.53
C LEU A 370 -10.75 3.45 5.18
N PRO A 371 -9.47 3.29 4.81
CA PRO A 371 -8.45 4.29 5.11
C PRO A 371 -8.81 5.63 4.44
N ALA A 372 -8.31 6.75 4.96
CA ALA A 372 -8.60 8.10 4.46
C ALA A 372 -8.45 8.22 2.94
N ARG A 373 -7.37 7.65 2.38
CA ARG A 373 -7.11 7.57 0.93
C ARG A 373 -8.20 6.85 0.17
N GLY A 374 -8.67 5.70 0.67
CA GLY A 374 -9.77 4.98 0.04
C GLY A 374 -11.08 5.77 0.11
N ALA A 375 -11.35 6.42 1.25
CA ALA A 375 -12.53 7.28 1.40
C ALA A 375 -12.50 8.48 0.45
N ALA A 376 -11.34 9.11 0.28
CA ALA A 376 -11.15 10.25 -0.63
C ALA A 376 -11.34 9.83 -2.10
N GLU A 377 -10.73 8.72 -2.52
CA GLU A 377 -10.91 8.18 -3.87
C GLU A 377 -12.39 7.80 -4.14
N ALA A 378 -13.07 7.15 -3.19
CA ALA A 378 -14.47 6.77 -3.34
C ALA A 378 -15.39 8.00 -3.41
N ALA A 379 -15.19 9.00 -2.54
CA ALA A 379 -15.97 10.23 -2.53
C ALA A 379 -15.74 11.06 -3.81
N ALA A 380 -14.51 11.11 -4.32
CA ALA A 380 -14.19 11.80 -5.57
C ALA A 380 -14.92 11.16 -6.76
N LEU A 381 -14.89 9.81 -6.84
CA LEU A 381 -15.62 9.07 -7.88
C LEU A 381 -17.13 9.22 -7.74
N GLU A 382 -17.69 9.21 -6.52
CA GLU A 382 -19.13 9.40 -6.32
C GLU A 382 -19.56 10.82 -6.72
N ALA A 383 -18.79 11.84 -6.36
CA ALA A 383 -19.03 13.22 -6.78
C ALA A 383 -19.02 13.34 -8.31
N ALA A 384 -17.99 12.80 -8.96
CA ALA A 384 -17.89 12.76 -10.42
C ALA A 384 -19.10 12.10 -11.07
N VAL A 385 -19.50 10.92 -10.58
CA VAL A 385 -20.68 10.20 -11.08
C VAL A 385 -21.96 11.02 -10.93
N LEU A 386 -22.19 11.66 -9.78
CA LEU A 386 -23.43 12.42 -9.55
C LEU A 386 -23.49 13.71 -10.37
N LEU A 387 -22.35 14.39 -10.56
CA LEU A 387 -22.24 15.61 -11.35
C LEU A 387 -22.49 15.38 -12.86
N ARG A 388 -22.45 14.14 -13.35
CA ARG A 388 -22.85 13.80 -14.72
C ARG A 388 -24.36 13.87 -14.97
N PHE A 389 -25.19 13.74 -13.93
CA PHE A 389 -26.65 13.67 -14.09
C PHE A 389 -27.34 15.00 -13.80
N SER A 390 -27.23 15.49 -12.56
CA SER A 390 -27.90 16.73 -12.16
C SER A 390 -27.32 17.33 -10.87
N ASP A 391 -27.42 18.66 -10.78
CA ASP A 391 -27.22 19.37 -9.52
C ASP A 391 -28.43 19.13 -8.61
N SER A 392 -28.21 18.33 -7.56
CA SER A 392 -29.23 17.97 -6.57
C SER A 392 -28.71 18.24 -5.17
N ALA A 393 -29.61 18.28 -4.17
CA ALA A 393 -29.21 18.39 -2.77
C ALA A 393 -28.25 17.26 -2.35
N ARG A 394 -28.41 16.06 -2.93
CA ARG A 394 -27.50 14.92 -2.72
C ARG A 394 -26.13 15.19 -3.34
N THR A 395 -26.10 15.69 -4.58
CA THR A 395 -24.85 16.05 -5.29
C THR A 395 -24.06 17.08 -4.48
N ARG A 396 -24.70 18.17 -4.04
CA ARG A 396 -24.06 19.18 -3.18
C ARG A 396 -23.58 18.62 -1.85
N GLY A 397 -24.34 17.73 -1.22
CA GLY A 397 -23.93 17.06 0.02
C GLY A 397 -22.66 16.22 -0.15
N VAL A 398 -22.57 15.43 -1.23
CA VAL A 398 -21.39 14.61 -1.53
C VAL A 398 -20.18 15.48 -1.88
N VAL A 399 -20.35 16.55 -2.67
CA VAL A 399 -19.28 17.51 -2.97
C VAL A 399 -18.78 18.20 -1.69
N GLY A 400 -19.68 18.63 -0.80
CA GLY A 400 -19.31 19.22 0.48
C GLY A 400 -18.55 18.24 1.39
N GLN A 401 -18.98 16.98 1.43
CA GLN A 401 -18.28 15.92 2.15
C GLN A 401 -16.88 15.66 1.57
N LEU A 402 -16.75 15.60 0.23
CA LEU A 402 -15.48 15.46 -0.44
C LEU A 402 -14.54 16.61 -0.10
N GLY A 403 -15.00 17.86 -0.24
CA GLY A 403 -14.21 19.05 0.08
C GLY A 403 -13.71 19.04 1.53
N ALA A 404 -14.59 18.77 2.48
CA ALA A 404 -14.22 18.68 3.90
C ALA A 404 -13.22 17.54 4.20
N LEU A 405 -13.35 16.41 3.51
CA LEU A 405 -12.42 15.29 3.63
C LEU A 405 -11.04 15.67 3.09
N LEU A 406 -10.96 16.20 1.87
CA LEU A 406 -9.70 16.59 1.24
C LEU A 406 -9.00 17.75 1.97
N ALA A 407 -9.77 18.71 2.49
CA ALA A 407 -9.23 19.80 3.31
C ALA A 407 -8.60 19.26 4.60
N ARG A 408 -9.28 18.36 5.31
CA ARG A 408 -8.78 17.77 6.56
C ARG A 408 -7.56 16.86 6.34
N THR A 409 -7.56 16.09 5.26
CA THR A 409 -6.56 15.04 5.02
C THR A 409 -5.42 15.48 4.11
N GLU A 410 -5.47 16.71 3.59
CA GLU A 410 -4.51 17.26 2.64
C GLU A 410 -4.25 16.38 1.40
N GLN A 411 -5.24 15.57 1.00
CA GLN A 411 -5.13 14.69 -0.17
C GLN A 411 -5.56 15.39 -1.45
N ARG A 412 -4.82 15.18 -2.55
CA ARG A 412 -5.13 15.72 -3.89
C ARG A 412 -5.08 14.66 -4.98
N LEU A 413 -4.34 13.57 -4.76
CA LEU A 413 -4.23 12.48 -5.72
C LEU A 413 -5.60 11.93 -6.13
N ALA A 414 -6.55 11.84 -5.19
CA ALA A 414 -7.90 11.36 -5.47
C ALA A 414 -8.61 12.12 -6.61
N LEU A 415 -8.36 13.42 -6.72
CA LEU A 415 -8.89 14.26 -7.81
C LEU A 415 -8.14 13.99 -9.12
N ALA A 416 -6.80 13.95 -9.07
CA ALA A 416 -5.96 13.69 -10.23
C ALA A 416 -6.21 12.31 -10.88
N LEU A 417 -6.80 11.36 -10.14
CA LEU A 417 -7.19 10.04 -10.63
C LEU A 417 -8.64 9.97 -11.18
N LEU A 418 -9.28 11.11 -11.40
CA LEU A 418 -10.55 11.21 -12.13
C LEU A 418 -10.29 11.35 -13.64
N PRO A 419 -11.18 10.85 -14.53
CA PRO A 419 -11.12 11.16 -15.95
C PRO A 419 -11.14 12.67 -16.22
N PRO A 420 -10.53 13.16 -17.32
CA PRO A 420 -10.35 14.61 -17.56
C PRO A 420 -11.62 15.44 -17.41
N ARG A 421 -12.73 15.03 -18.06
CA ARG A 421 -14.02 15.74 -17.98
C ARG A 421 -14.62 15.77 -16.57
N ASP A 422 -14.42 14.70 -15.82
CA ASP A 422 -14.96 14.57 -14.46
C ASP A 422 -14.14 15.38 -13.46
N LEU A 423 -12.81 15.41 -13.64
CA LEU A 423 -11.93 16.27 -12.86
C LEU A 423 -12.36 17.74 -12.96
N GLU A 424 -12.57 18.24 -14.17
CA GLU A 424 -13.01 19.63 -14.39
C GLU A 424 -14.33 19.95 -13.68
N ARG A 425 -15.32 19.05 -13.81
CA ARG A 425 -16.63 19.18 -13.14
C ARG A 425 -16.51 19.18 -11.63
N VAL A 426 -15.73 18.25 -11.07
CA VAL A 426 -15.53 18.12 -9.61
C VAL A 426 -14.78 19.32 -9.06
N VAL A 427 -13.73 19.80 -9.75
CA VAL A 427 -12.97 21.00 -9.35
C VAL A 427 -13.86 22.23 -9.35
N SER A 428 -14.68 22.44 -10.38
CA SER A 428 -15.65 23.55 -10.41
C SER A 428 -16.62 23.46 -9.24
N ALA A 429 -17.21 22.28 -9.00
CA ALA A 429 -18.18 22.08 -7.93
C ALA A 429 -17.56 22.28 -6.53
N LEU A 430 -16.31 21.86 -6.31
CA LEU A 430 -15.58 22.10 -5.05
C LEU A 430 -15.32 23.58 -4.82
N ARG A 431 -14.91 24.31 -5.87
CA ARG A 431 -14.72 25.77 -5.80
C ARG A 431 -16.02 26.47 -5.44
N ASP A 432 -17.13 26.11 -6.09
CA ASP A 432 -18.45 26.69 -5.84
C ASP A 432 -18.98 26.34 -4.43
N ALA A 433 -18.58 25.18 -3.89
CA ALA A 433 -18.89 24.75 -2.54
C ALA A 433 -18.02 25.40 -1.45
N GLY A 434 -17.06 26.27 -1.81
CA GLY A 434 -16.21 27.00 -0.88
C GLY A 434 -14.92 26.28 -0.48
N PHE A 435 -14.47 25.30 -1.27
CA PHE A 435 -13.21 24.56 -1.07
C PHE A 435 -12.17 24.92 -2.15
N ALA A 436 -12.07 26.20 -2.52
CA ALA A 436 -11.14 26.66 -3.54
C ALA A 436 -9.67 26.40 -3.12
N GLU A 437 -9.36 26.51 -1.83
CA GLU A 437 -8.05 26.23 -1.25
C GLU A 437 -7.56 24.80 -1.46
N VAL A 438 -8.47 23.84 -1.62
CA VAL A 438 -8.14 22.42 -1.87
C VAL A 438 -7.73 22.18 -3.31
N VAL A 439 -8.18 23.02 -4.25
CA VAL A 439 -8.02 22.81 -5.69
C VAL A 439 -7.11 23.83 -6.37
N ASP A 440 -6.84 24.95 -5.70
CA ASP A 440 -5.97 26.02 -6.20
C ASP A 440 -4.54 25.97 -5.61
N ASP A 441 -4.29 25.12 -4.60
CA ASP A 441 -2.99 24.98 -3.94
C ASP A 441 -1.94 24.26 -4.82
N VAL A 442 -2.38 23.36 -5.70
CA VAL A 442 -1.54 22.61 -6.64
C VAL A 442 -2.12 22.59 -8.05
N PRO A 443 -1.29 22.53 -9.12
CA PRO A 443 -1.77 22.45 -10.49
C PRO A 443 -2.38 21.07 -10.78
N LEU A 444 -3.69 20.94 -10.59
CA LEU A 444 -4.44 19.72 -10.85
C LEU A 444 -4.53 19.40 -12.35
N ARG A 445 -4.16 18.16 -12.69
CA ARG A 445 -4.36 17.56 -14.02
C ARG A 445 -4.75 16.10 -13.86
N SER A 446 -5.53 15.57 -14.80
CA SER A 446 -5.86 14.15 -14.80
C SER A 446 -4.62 13.32 -15.16
N LEU A 447 -4.41 12.22 -14.43
CA LEU A 447 -3.40 11.20 -14.72
C LEU A 447 -3.97 10.07 -15.58
N LEU A 448 -5.24 10.15 -15.95
CA LEU A 448 -5.91 9.18 -16.80
C LEU A 448 -6.16 9.79 -18.19
N PRO A 449 -6.07 9.00 -19.25
CA PRO A 449 -6.42 9.46 -20.58
C PRO A 449 -7.94 9.59 -20.72
N GLU A 450 -8.37 10.41 -21.67
CA GLU A 450 -9.74 10.36 -22.16
C GLU A 450 -9.94 9.05 -22.94
N ILE A 451 -10.70 8.12 -22.38
CA ILE A 451 -10.99 6.84 -23.04
C ILE A 451 -12.26 7.01 -23.87
N ARG A 452 -12.09 7.27 -25.15
CA ARG A 452 -13.22 7.27 -26.09
C ARG A 452 -13.59 5.81 -26.34
N GLN A 453 -14.76 5.39 -25.88
CA GLN A 453 -15.35 4.18 -26.45
C GLN A 453 -15.65 4.45 -27.90
N GLU A 454 -14.89 3.83 -28.81
CA GLU A 454 -15.35 3.65 -30.19
C GLU A 454 -16.73 3.02 -30.09
N THR A 455 -17.74 3.79 -30.47
CA THR A 455 -19.12 3.39 -30.28
C THR A 455 -19.38 2.27 -31.26
N LEU A 456 -19.35 1.03 -30.78
CA LEU A 456 -19.69 -0.18 -31.52
C LEU A 456 -21.20 -0.28 -31.80
N LEU A 457 -21.92 0.84 -31.86
CA LEU A 457 -23.28 0.86 -32.39
C LEU A 457 -23.15 0.59 -33.89
N THR A 458 -23.81 -0.46 -34.34
CA THR A 458 -23.95 -0.73 -35.77
C THR A 458 -24.79 0.39 -36.40
N GLU A 459 -24.64 0.63 -37.71
CA GLU A 459 -25.44 1.63 -38.43
C GLU A 459 -26.94 1.48 -38.18
N ARG A 460 -27.43 0.24 -38.07
CA ARG A 460 -28.84 -0.05 -37.76
C ARG A 460 -29.26 0.37 -36.36
N GLU A 461 -28.41 0.12 -35.37
CA GLU A 461 -28.67 0.55 -33.99
C GLU A 461 -28.62 2.07 -33.86
N LEU A 462 -27.74 2.73 -34.63
CA LEU A 462 -27.64 4.18 -34.70
C LEU A 462 -28.88 4.80 -35.36
N ALA A 463 -29.40 4.17 -36.43
CA ALA A 463 -30.66 4.58 -37.06
C ALA A 463 -31.89 4.43 -36.14
N VAL A 464 -31.95 3.33 -35.35
CA VAL A 464 -33.00 3.15 -34.33
C VAL A 464 -32.89 4.19 -33.22
N LEU A 465 -31.66 4.53 -32.80
CA LEU A 465 -31.39 5.53 -31.78
C LEU A 465 -31.74 6.95 -32.26
N ALA A 466 -31.48 7.28 -33.53
CA ALA A 466 -31.87 8.55 -34.13
C ALA A 466 -33.38 8.71 -34.22
N ALA A 467 -34.08 7.70 -34.76
CA ALA A 467 -35.54 7.68 -34.84
C ALA A 467 -36.20 7.72 -33.44
N LEU A 468 -35.45 7.38 -32.39
CA LEU A 468 -35.91 7.51 -31.02
C LEU A 468 -36.12 8.96 -30.60
N MET A 469 -35.37 9.93 -31.13
CA MET A 469 -35.58 11.35 -30.81
C MET A 469 -36.89 11.86 -31.40
N ASP A 470 -37.22 11.42 -32.62
CA ASP A 470 -38.35 11.93 -33.39
C ASP A 470 -39.71 11.37 -32.91
N THR A 471 -39.73 10.13 -32.40
CA THR A 471 -40.98 9.46 -32.00
C THR A 471 -40.85 8.58 -30.76
N GLY A 472 -41.91 8.56 -29.95
CA GLY A 472 -42.11 7.66 -28.80
C GLY A 472 -42.54 6.24 -29.16
N SER A 473 -42.97 6.00 -30.40
CA SER A 473 -43.68 4.79 -30.79
C SER A 473 -42.76 3.78 -31.48
N THR A 474 -42.54 2.63 -30.85
CA THR A 474 -41.81 1.51 -31.48
C THR A 474 -42.44 1.03 -32.80
N ALA A 475 -43.74 1.26 -33.01
CA ALA A 475 -44.43 0.93 -34.25
C ALA A 475 -44.11 1.93 -35.38
N GLU A 476 -43.98 3.22 -35.05
CA GLU A 476 -43.59 4.26 -36.00
C GLU A 476 -42.14 4.12 -36.42
N ILE A 477 -41.25 3.83 -35.46
CA ILE A 477 -39.84 3.53 -35.74
C ILE A 477 -39.72 2.30 -36.65
N ALA A 478 -40.53 1.27 -36.39
CA ALA A 478 -40.54 0.06 -37.21
C ALA A 478 -40.99 0.34 -38.66
N ALA A 479 -42.01 1.17 -38.83
CA ALA A 479 -42.48 1.60 -40.14
C ALA A 479 -41.43 2.46 -40.87
N ALA A 480 -40.83 3.44 -40.19
CA ALA A 480 -39.82 4.34 -40.74
C ALA A 480 -38.56 3.59 -41.20
N LEU A 481 -38.12 2.58 -40.44
CA LEU A 481 -36.92 1.79 -40.73
C LEU A 481 -37.21 0.52 -41.54
N VAL A 482 -38.45 0.27 -41.95
CA VAL A 482 -38.90 -0.91 -42.72
C VAL A 482 -38.47 -2.23 -42.05
N VAL A 483 -38.78 -2.37 -40.76
CA VAL A 483 -38.50 -3.56 -39.94
C VAL A 483 -39.69 -3.93 -39.07
N SER A 484 -39.65 -5.09 -38.40
CA SER A 484 -40.71 -5.47 -37.44
C SER A 484 -40.57 -4.72 -36.11
N ALA A 485 -41.67 -4.49 -35.39
CA ALA A 485 -41.64 -3.90 -34.04
C ALA A 485 -40.81 -4.73 -33.03
N ASN A 486 -40.73 -6.06 -33.21
CA ASN A 486 -39.86 -6.92 -32.39
C ASN A 486 -38.37 -6.69 -32.69
N THR A 487 -38.04 -6.41 -33.95
CA THR A 487 -36.67 -6.04 -34.34
C THR A 487 -36.27 -4.73 -33.67
N VAL A 488 -37.14 -3.71 -33.67
CA VAL A 488 -36.90 -2.43 -32.97
C VAL A 488 -36.72 -2.65 -31.47
N LYS A 489 -37.59 -3.42 -30.82
CA LYS A 489 -37.45 -3.74 -29.38
C LYS A 489 -36.14 -4.45 -29.06
N THR A 490 -35.70 -5.37 -29.92
CA THR A 490 -34.44 -6.11 -29.74
C THR A 490 -33.24 -5.19 -29.94
N GLN A 491 -33.25 -4.35 -30.97
CA GLN A 491 -32.20 -3.36 -31.21
C GLN A 491 -32.14 -2.32 -30.10
N LEU A 492 -33.28 -1.83 -29.62
CA LEU A 492 -33.35 -0.94 -28.46
C LEU A 492 -32.73 -1.55 -27.21
N ARG A 493 -33.01 -2.82 -26.95
CA ARG A 493 -32.42 -3.53 -25.81
C ARG A 493 -30.90 -3.69 -25.99
N SER A 494 -30.43 -3.90 -27.22
CA SER A 494 -28.99 -3.90 -27.56
C SER A 494 -28.36 -2.51 -27.40
N VAL A 495 -29.02 -1.46 -27.89
CA VAL A 495 -28.61 -0.05 -27.77
C VAL A 495 -28.50 0.35 -26.31
N TYR A 496 -29.53 0.12 -25.50
CA TYR A 496 -29.51 0.43 -24.07
C TYR A 496 -28.38 -0.30 -23.34
N ARG A 497 -28.18 -1.60 -23.65
CA ARG A 497 -27.06 -2.37 -23.12
C ARG A 497 -25.70 -1.82 -23.57
N LYS A 498 -25.54 -1.45 -24.85
CA LYS A 498 -24.30 -0.90 -25.41
C LYS A 498 -23.99 0.51 -24.89
N LEU A 499 -25.02 1.30 -24.61
CA LEU A 499 -24.91 2.64 -24.01
C LEU A 499 -24.83 2.61 -22.48
N GLY A 500 -25.09 1.47 -21.84
CA GLY A 500 -25.02 1.33 -20.38
C GLY A 500 -26.19 1.97 -19.61
N VAL A 501 -27.33 2.15 -20.27
CA VAL A 501 -28.52 2.83 -19.74
C VAL A 501 -29.71 1.88 -19.68
N SER A 502 -30.76 2.25 -18.93
CA SER A 502 -31.95 1.41 -18.74
C SER A 502 -33.26 2.01 -19.22
N ASN A 503 -33.29 3.31 -19.56
CA ASN A 503 -34.48 4.01 -20.03
C ASN A 503 -34.17 4.86 -21.28
N ARG A 504 -35.24 5.44 -21.84
CA ARG A 504 -35.20 6.24 -23.06
C ARG A 504 -34.53 7.58 -22.84
N GLU A 505 -34.87 8.31 -21.77
CA GLU A 505 -34.31 9.64 -21.52
C GLU A 505 -32.78 9.57 -21.37
N ASP A 506 -32.28 8.62 -20.58
CA ASP A 506 -30.85 8.38 -20.39
C ASP A 506 -30.16 8.01 -21.71
N ALA A 507 -30.82 7.21 -22.55
CA ALA A 507 -30.26 6.84 -23.86
C ALA A 507 -30.09 8.03 -24.80
N ILE A 508 -31.06 8.95 -24.82
CA ILE A 508 -30.98 10.18 -25.62
C ILE A 508 -29.91 11.10 -25.05
N ALA A 509 -29.89 11.31 -23.72
CA ALA A 509 -28.88 12.14 -23.06
C ALA A 509 -27.45 11.65 -23.33
N VAL A 510 -27.20 10.33 -23.19
CA VAL A 510 -25.90 9.72 -23.52
C VAL A 510 -25.57 9.84 -25.00
N ALA A 511 -26.57 9.72 -25.89
CA ALA A 511 -26.35 9.83 -27.33
C ALA A 511 -25.93 11.25 -27.74
N ILE A 512 -26.48 12.28 -27.11
CA ILE A 512 -26.10 13.69 -27.32
C ILE A 512 -24.71 13.97 -26.75
N ASP A 513 -24.43 13.56 -25.50
CA ASP A 513 -23.14 13.77 -24.82
C ASP A 513 -21.97 13.09 -25.57
N ARG A 514 -22.23 11.93 -26.18
CA ARG A 514 -21.26 11.18 -27.01
C ARG A 514 -21.23 11.62 -28.48
N HIS A 515 -21.99 12.64 -28.87
CA HIS A 515 -22.13 13.13 -30.25
C HIS A 515 -22.55 12.06 -31.26
N LEU A 516 -23.36 11.10 -30.82
CA LEU A 516 -23.97 10.08 -31.69
C LEU A 516 -25.20 10.64 -32.42
N LEU A 517 -25.83 11.65 -31.82
CA LEU A 517 -26.96 12.40 -32.35
C LEU A 517 -26.66 13.89 -32.21
N VAL A 518 -27.28 14.70 -33.07
CA VAL A 518 -27.22 16.17 -33.02
C VAL A 518 -28.63 16.65 -32.69
N GLU A 519 -28.76 17.59 -31.73
CA GLU A 519 -30.05 18.26 -31.50
C GLU A 519 -30.44 19.02 -32.77
N HIS A 520 -31.65 18.76 -33.25
CA HIS A 520 -32.27 19.55 -34.32
C HIS A 520 -33.20 20.57 -33.67
N ASP A 521 -32.91 21.86 -33.88
CA ASP A 521 -33.75 23.01 -33.47
C ASP A 521 -35.16 22.97 -34.06
#